data_AF-A0A2U1JGU0-F1
#
_entry.id   AF-A0A2U1JGU0-F1
#
_cell.length_a   1.000
_cell.length_b   1.000
_cell.length_c   1.000
_cell.angle_alpha   90.00
_cell.angle_beta   90.00
_cell.angle_gamma   90.00
#
_symmetry.space_group_name_H-M   'P 1'
#
loop_
_entity.id
_entity.type
_entity.pdbx_description
1 polymer ?
#
loop_
_entity_poly.entity_id
_entity_poly.type
_entity_poly.pdbx_seq_one_letter_code
_entity_poly.pdbx_strand_id
1 'polypeptide(L)'
;MIKAKNISIQNIRQQLQVKKPWDDVIIFVLNILIAVPVFIIIHQNIITTDWFFNVDRILLFLLILVIIQLVLRILRTIIIACIGLYLTALVFGSFSGNYGFSSVFEDYRYMVYSMSDNPHPQDLILSKLLPFPNKSKILNAIEYENQKVRDFSLMATSKNFKHLRGYPKYRTVIQCFAIFKEINSRWNYVNDPKGREYIAKASESLLYFSGDCDDHSILMAACVKSIGGTPRLIHTGGHIYPEILIGNHTDLETINYLVKKVLFEQESKGKKIHYHIDERGQVWLNLDYTATYPGGPFMSEEILGALTLD
;
A
#
# COMPACT_ATOMS: atom_id res chain seq x y z
N MET A 1 -36.11 8.51 -44.84
CA MET A 1 -35.40 9.59 -44.13
C MET A 1 -35.71 9.47 -42.65
N ILE A 2 -34.82 8.87 -41.86
CA ILE A 2 -35.00 8.66 -40.42
C ILE A 2 -34.60 9.95 -39.71
N LYS A 3 -35.55 10.64 -39.08
CA LYS A 3 -35.29 11.85 -38.28
C LYS A 3 -34.46 11.48 -37.06
N ALA A 4 -33.20 11.92 -37.03
CA ALA A 4 -32.37 11.87 -35.83
C ALA A 4 -33.02 12.73 -34.73
N LYS A 5 -33.44 12.08 -33.65
CA LYS A 5 -33.98 12.75 -32.47
C LYS A 5 -32.81 13.43 -31.76
N ASN A 6 -32.70 14.76 -31.87
CA ASN A 6 -31.72 15.54 -31.11
C ASN A 6 -32.01 15.37 -29.61
N ILE A 7 -31.25 14.50 -28.94
CA ILE A 7 -31.30 14.36 -27.49
C ILE A 7 -30.56 15.58 -26.92
N SER A 8 -31.31 16.64 -26.64
CA SER A 8 -30.78 17.83 -25.96
C SER A 8 -30.29 17.43 -24.56
N ILE A 9 -29.05 17.80 -24.23
CA ILE A 9 -28.41 17.61 -22.92
C ILE A 9 -29.29 18.20 -21.78
N GLN A 10 -30.14 19.18 -22.07
CA GLN A 10 -31.10 19.74 -21.12
C GLN A 10 -32.17 18.73 -20.68
N ASN A 11 -32.60 17.82 -21.56
CA ASN A 11 -33.63 16.82 -21.24
C ASN A 11 -33.09 15.71 -20.34
N ILE A 12 -31.81 15.33 -20.51
CA ILE A 12 -31.15 14.36 -19.62
C ILE A 12 -30.94 14.97 -18.22
N ARG A 13 -30.57 16.26 -18.14
CA ARG A 13 -30.45 16.98 -16.86
C ARG A 13 -31.77 17.05 -16.08
N GLN A 14 -32.92 17.14 -16.76
CA GLN A 14 -34.23 17.15 -16.11
C GLN A 14 -34.65 15.78 -15.56
N GLN A 15 -34.20 14.68 -16.16
CA GLN A 15 -34.59 13.33 -15.73
C GLN A 15 -33.79 12.81 -14.52
N LEU A 16 -32.57 13.30 -14.30
CA LEU A 16 -31.70 12.92 -13.18
C LEU A 16 -31.91 13.78 -11.91
N GLN A 17 -32.83 14.74 -11.94
CA GLN A 17 -33.13 15.57 -10.77
C GLN A 17 -34.15 14.88 -9.88
N VAL A 18 -33.75 14.60 -8.63
CA VAL A 18 -34.69 14.25 -7.55
C VAL A 18 -35.75 15.35 -7.47
N LYS A 19 -37.03 14.95 -7.47
CA LYS A 19 -38.16 15.90 -7.46
C LYS A 19 -38.07 16.81 -6.22
N LYS A 20 -38.20 18.12 -6.44
CA LYS A 20 -38.40 19.07 -5.34
C LYS A 20 -39.68 18.68 -4.56
N PRO A 21 -39.69 18.75 -3.22
CA PRO A 21 -38.69 19.38 -2.34
C PRO A 21 -37.64 18.41 -1.76
N TRP A 22 -37.71 17.11 -2.05
CA TRP A 22 -36.88 16.08 -1.38
C TRP A 22 -35.38 16.28 -1.59
N ASP A 23 -35.00 16.82 -2.74
CA ASP A 23 -33.62 17.21 -3.04
C ASP A 23 -33.06 18.25 -2.06
N ASP A 24 -33.84 19.30 -1.76
CA ASP A 24 -33.42 20.34 -0.84
C ASP A 24 -33.35 19.81 0.61
N VAL A 25 -34.23 18.88 0.97
CA VAL A 25 -34.22 18.21 2.28
C VAL A 25 -32.99 17.32 2.44
N ILE A 26 -32.66 16.51 1.44
CA ILE A 26 -31.48 15.63 1.47
C ILE A 26 -30.19 16.46 1.57
N ILE A 27 -30.08 17.54 0.77
CA ILE A 27 -28.93 18.44 0.81
C ILE A 27 -28.83 19.13 2.17
N PHE A 28 -29.94 19.55 2.78
CA PHE A 28 -29.95 20.20 4.09
C PHE A 28 -29.51 19.26 5.22
N VAL A 29 -30.03 18.02 5.24
CA VAL A 29 -29.62 17.00 6.23
C VAL A 29 -28.15 16.65 6.08
N LEU A 30 -27.68 16.46 4.83
CA LEU A 30 -26.27 16.18 4.54
C LEU A 30 -25.36 17.34 4.93
N ASN A 31 -25.80 18.59 4.70
CA ASN A 31 -25.06 19.78 5.12
C ASN A 31 -24.85 19.80 6.64
N ILE A 32 -25.91 19.58 7.43
CA ILE A 32 -25.79 19.54 8.89
C ILE A 32 -24.83 18.44 9.34
N LEU A 33 -24.94 17.24 8.76
CA LEU A 33 -24.12 16.09 9.12
C LEU A 33 -22.62 16.31 8.85
N ILE A 34 -22.28 17.05 7.80
CA ILE A 34 -20.89 17.41 7.46
C ILE A 34 -20.43 18.64 8.25
N ALA A 35 -21.30 19.62 8.49
CA ALA A 35 -20.95 20.88 9.16
C ALA A 35 -20.51 20.67 10.61
N VAL A 36 -21.12 19.72 11.34
CA VAL A 36 -20.79 19.43 12.75
C VAL A 36 -19.32 18.98 12.93
N PRO A 37 -18.81 17.93 12.26
CA PRO A 37 -17.41 17.52 12.40
C PRO A 37 -16.43 18.57 11.88
N VAL A 38 -16.76 19.25 10.76
CA VAL A 38 -15.92 20.32 10.20
C VAL A 38 -15.81 21.50 11.16
N PHE A 39 -16.91 21.89 11.81
CA PHE A 39 -16.91 22.92 12.84
C PHE A 39 -15.99 22.57 14.01
N ILE A 40 -16.04 21.33 14.49
CA ILE A 40 -15.18 20.87 15.61
C ILE A 40 -13.70 21.02 15.22
N ILE A 41 -13.31 20.56 14.04
CA ILE A 41 -11.92 20.62 13.54
C ILE A 41 -11.45 22.07 13.37
N ILE A 42 -12.28 22.93 12.77
CA ILE A 42 -11.92 24.32 12.52
C ILE A 42 -11.85 25.11 13.83
N HIS A 43 -12.82 24.91 14.73
CA HIS A 43 -12.84 25.58 16.03
C HIS A 43 -11.64 25.19 16.90
N GLN A 44 -11.17 23.94 16.84
CA GLN A 44 -9.99 23.50 17.57
C GLN A 44 -8.68 24.10 17.04
N ASN A 45 -8.62 24.49 15.77
CA ASN A 45 -7.41 24.99 15.12
C ASN A 45 -7.33 26.52 14.99
N ILE A 46 -8.42 27.24 15.30
CA ILE A 46 -8.46 28.70 15.27
C ILE A 46 -8.33 29.23 16.70
N ILE A 47 -7.53 30.29 16.88
CA ILE A 47 -7.35 30.98 18.16
C ILE A 47 -8.71 31.49 18.65
N THR A 48 -9.13 31.05 19.84
CA THR A 48 -10.41 31.43 20.45
C THR A 48 -10.43 32.93 20.73
N THR A 49 -11.28 33.66 20.03
CA THR A 49 -11.52 35.07 20.32
C THR A 49 -12.76 35.14 21.18
N ASP A 50 -12.62 35.24 22.51
CA ASP A 50 -13.72 35.17 23.48
C ASP A 50 -14.60 36.43 23.45
N TRP A 51 -15.41 36.55 22.40
CA TRP A 51 -16.39 37.62 22.26
C TRP A 51 -17.57 37.38 23.21
N PHE A 52 -18.22 38.46 23.63
CA PHE A 52 -19.38 38.40 24.52
C PHE A 52 -20.43 37.43 23.93
N PHE A 53 -20.93 36.48 24.75
CA PHE A 53 -21.85 35.40 24.38
C PHE A 53 -21.36 34.30 23.41
N ASN A 54 -20.05 34.12 23.17
CA ASN A 54 -19.54 33.14 22.19
C ASN A 54 -20.14 33.31 20.78
N VAL A 55 -20.44 34.57 20.41
CA VAL A 55 -21.04 34.91 19.11
C VAL A 55 -20.11 34.54 17.95
N ASP A 56 -18.80 34.53 18.20
CA ASP A 56 -17.76 34.03 17.29
C ASP A 56 -18.05 32.58 16.84
N ARG A 57 -18.44 31.71 17.77
CA ARG A 57 -18.71 30.29 17.48
C ARG A 57 -19.99 30.11 16.66
N ILE A 58 -21.02 30.89 16.96
CA ILE A 58 -22.30 30.86 16.23
C ILE A 58 -22.10 31.38 14.81
N LEU A 59 -21.37 32.48 14.65
CA LEU A 59 -21.03 33.04 13.34
C LEU A 59 -20.17 32.09 12.51
N LEU A 60 -19.18 31.46 13.13
CA LEU A 60 -18.32 30.48 12.46
C LEU A 60 -19.11 29.24 12.02
N PHE A 61 -20.01 28.73 12.85
CA PHE A 61 -20.89 27.62 12.49
C PHE A 61 -21.83 27.98 11.33
N LEU A 62 -22.44 29.18 11.37
CA LEU A 62 -23.29 29.67 10.28
C LEU A 62 -22.51 29.87 8.98
N LEU A 63 -21.29 30.40 9.05
CA LEU A 63 -20.42 30.57 7.90
C LEU A 63 -20.07 29.22 7.26
N ILE A 64 -19.70 28.22 8.07
CA ILE A 64 -19.41 26.85 7.62
C ILE A 64 -20.66 26.23 6.96
N LEU A 65 -21.83 26.36 7.57
CA LEU A 65 -23.10 25.88 7.00
C LEU A 65 -23.39 26.51 5.62
N VAL A 66 -23.16 27.80 5.46
CA VAL A 66 -23.38 28.50 4.18
C VAL A 66 -22.37 28.03 3.12
N ILE A 67 -21.09 27.90 3.48
CA ILE A 67 -20.04 27.43 2.57
C ILE A 67 -20.33 26.00 2.12
N ILE A 68 -20.63 25.09 3.05
CA ILE A 68 -20.95 23.69 2.73
C ILE A 68 -22.23 23.63 1.89
N GLN A 69 -23.27 24.42 2.21
CA GLN A 69 -24.49 24.49 1.39
C GLN A 69 -24.20 24.91 -0.06
N LEU A 70 -23.35 25.93 -0.25
CA LEU A 70 -22.94 26.40 -1.57
C LEU A 70 -22.15 25.32 -2.31
N VAL A 71 -21.19 24.69 -1.65
CA VAL A 71 -20.38 23.61 -2.21
C VAL A 71 -21.25 22.43 -2.63
N LEU A 72 -22.15 21.94 -1.75
CA LEU A 72 -23.06 20.83 -2.07
C LEU A 72 -24.00 21.18 -3.24
N ARG A 73 -24.48 22.42 -3.31
CA ARG A 73 -25.33 22.89 -4.41
C ARG A 73 -24.58 22.97 -5.75
N ILE A 74 -23.31 23.38 -5.73
CA ILE A 74 -22.46 23.45 -6.93
C ILE A 74 -22.03 22.04 -7.37
N LEU A 75 -21.62 21.19 -6.42
CA LEU A 75 -21.10 19.86 -6.68
C LEU A 75 -22.18 18.84 -7.04
N ARG A 76 -23.47 19.10 -6.83
CA ARG A 76 -24.56 18.17 -7.15
C ARG A 76 -24.45 17.60 -8.57
N THR A 77 -24.19 18.46 -9.56
CA THR A 77 -24.08 18.03 -10.96
C THR A 77 -22.80 17.23 -11.20
N ILE A 78 -21.70 17.59 -10.51
CA ILE A 78 -20.40 16.92 -10.63
C ILE A 78 -20.46 15.52 -10.00
N ILE A 79 -21.05 15.38 -8.82
CA ILE A 79 -21.21 14.09 -8.13
C ILE A 79 -22.04 13.13 -8.98
N ILE A 80 -23.18 13.59 -9.52
CA ILE A 80 -24.02 12.76 -10.40
C ILE A 80 -23.27 12.38 -11.67
N ALA A 81 -22.48 13.29 -12.25
CA ALA A 81 -21.66 13.01 -13.42
C ALA A 81 -20.56 11.98 -13.11
N CYS A 82 -19.87 12.10 -11.97
CA CYS A 82 -18.84 11.16 -11.54
C CYS A 82 -19.41 9.76 -11.27
N ILE A 83 -20.56 9.67 -10.59
CA ILE A 83 -21.25 8.39 -10.35
C ILE A 83 -21.69 7.76 -11.68
N GLY A 84 -22.25 8.56 -12.59
CA GLY A 84 -22.62 8.11 -13.92
C GLY A 84 -21.43 7.57 -14.70
N LEU A 85 -20.31 8.31 -14.71
CA LEU A 85 -19.07 7.92 -15.39
C LEU A 85 -18.49 6.63 -14.79
N TYR A 86 -18.48 6.52 -13.45
CA TYR A 86 -18.03 5.32 -12.75
C TYR A 86 -18.89 4.09 -13.10
N LEU A 87 -20.22 4.22 -13.09
CA LEU A 87 -21.12 3.14 -13.50
C LEU A 87 -20.92 2.75 -14.97
N THR A 88 -20.73 3.72 -15.88
CA THR A 88 -20.43 3.41 -17.28
C THR A 88 -19.10 2.68 -17.44
N ALA A 89 -18.08 3.04 -16.65
CA ALA A 89 -16.79 2.34 -16.65
C ALA A 89 -16.93 0.90 -16.15
N LEU A 90 -17.72 0.67 -15.09
CA LEU A 90 -18.00 -0.68 -14.58
C LEU A 90 -18.79 -1.54 -15.57
N VAL A 91 -19.80 -0.96 -16.24
CA VAL A 91 -20.56 -1.65 -17.29
C VAL A 91 -19.61 -2.07 -18.41
N PHE A 92 -18.80 -1.13 -18.93
CA PHE A 92 -17.85 -1.43 -19.99
C PHE A 92 -16.80 -2.47 -19.57
N GLY A 93 -16.24 -2.34 -18.36
CA GLY A 93 -15.29 -3.30 -17.81
C GLY A 93 -15.86 -4.70 -17.69
N SER A 94 -17.13 -4.82 -17.25
CA SER A 94 -17.83 -6.11 -17.11
C SER A 94 -18.00 -6.83 -18.44
N PHE A 95 -18.28 -6.11 -19.53
CA PHE A 95 -18.37 -6.71 -20.88
C PHE A 95 -16.99 -7.01 -21.50
N SER A 96 -15.98 -6.24 -21.14
CA SER A 96 -14.63 -6.34 -21.72
C SER A 96 -13.73 -7.37 -21.02
N GLY A 97 -14.22 -8.02 -19.95
CA GLY A 97 -13.42 -8.91 -19.09
C GLY A 97 -12.41 -8.18 -18.20
N ASN A 98 -12.52 -6.86 -18.09
CA ASN A 98 -11.72 -6.00 -17.21
C ASN A 98 -12.47 -5.73 -15.90
N TYR A 99 -11.93 -4.87 -15.03
CA TYR A 99 -12.54 -4.53 -13.74
C TYR A 99 -14.00 -4.05 -13.90
N GLY A 100 -14.94 -4.78 -13.30
CA GLY A 100 -16.38 -4.60 -13.48
C GLY A 100 -17.20 -4.88 -12.22
N PHE A 101 -18.51 -5.06 -12.36
CA PHE A 101 -19.41 -5.27 -11.22
C PHE A 101 -19.06 -6.52 -10.40
N SER A 102 -18.64 -7.60 -11.06
CA SER A 102 -18.21 -8.82 -10.38
C SER A 102 -16.98 -8.59 -9.51
N SER A 103 -16.00 -7.83 -10.01
CA SER A 103 -14.79 -7.48 -9.23
C SER A 103 -15.14 -6.65 -8.01
N VAL A 104 -15.99 -5.62 -8.17
CA VAL A 104 -16.44 -4.79 -7.04
C VAL A 104 -17.19 -5.61 -5.99
N PHE A 105 -18.03 -6.55 -6.41
CA PHE A 105 -18.75 -7.43 -5.50
C PHE A 105 -17.81 -8.37 -4.74
N GLU A 106 -16.82 -8.94 -5.42
CA GLU A 106 -15.80 -9.76 -4.79
C GLU A 106 -14.95 -8.96 -3.81
N ASP A 107 -14.47 -7.78 -4.18
CA ASP A 107 -13.69 -6.89 -3.32
C ASP A 107 -14.47 -6.51 -2.06
N TYR A 108 -15.76 -6.19 -2.20
CA TYR A 108 -16.63 -5.91 -1.06
C TYR A 108 -16.79 -7.13 -0.14
N ARG A 109 -17.00 -8.32 -0.72
CA ARG A 109 -17.12 -9.57 0.04
C ARG A 109 -15.82 -9.91 0.77
N TYR A 110 -14.66 -9.76 0.13
CA TYR A 110 -13.35 -9.95 0.76
C TYR A 110 -13.12 -8.97 1.91
N MET A 111 -13.50 -7.70 1.72
CA MET A 111 -13.41 -6.68 2.76
C MET A 111 -14.26 -7.05 3.97
N VAL A 112 -15.52 -7.46 3.77
CA VAL A 112 -16.41 -7.87 4.87
C VAL A 112 -15.88 -9.12 5.58
N TYR A 113 -15.35 -10.10 4.84
CA TYR A 113 -14.82 -11.34 5.42
C TYR A 113 -13.51 -11.12 6.20
N SER A 114 -12.61 -10.30 5.67
CA SER A 114 -11.37 -9.92 6.37
C SER A 114 -11.63 -9.06 7.61
N MET A 115 -12.77 -8.34 7.66
CA MET A 115 -13.23 -7.64 8.86
C MET A 115 -13.91 -8.55 9.89
N SER A 116 -14.56 -9.66 9.47
CA SER A 116 -15.24 -10.55 10.42
C SER A 116 -14.27 -11.39 11.26
N ASP A 117 -13.09 -11.67 10.71
CA ASP A 117 -12.07 -12.52 11.35
C ASP A 117 -11.02 -11.71 12.12
N ASN A 118 -11.06 -10.37 12.07
CA ASN A 118 -10.07 -9.50 12.70
C ASN A 118 -10.63 -8.84 13.99
N PRO A 119 -9.95 -8.97 15.15
CA PRO A 119 -10.37 -8.34 16.40
C PRO A 119 -10.42 -6.80 16.37
N HIS A 120 -9.76 -6.15 15.40
CA HIS A 120 -9.77 -4.69 15.23
C HIS A 120 -10.01 -4.28 13.75
N PRO A 121 -11.26 -4.35 13.24
CA PRO A 121 -11.57 -4.13 11.83
C PRO A 121 -11.29 -2.70 11.33
N GLN A 122 -11.28 -1.71 12.24
CA GLN A 122 -10.90 -0.32 11.93
C GLN A 122 -9.45 -0.17 11.45
N ASP A 123 -8.52 -1.04 11.91
CA ASP A 123 -7.10 -0.93 11.60
C ASP A 123 -6.80 -1.43 10.18
N LEU A 124 -7.64 -2.31 9.64
CA LEU A 124 -7.56 -2.74 8.23
C LEU A 124 -7.97 -1.63 7.25
N ILE A 125 -8.98 -0.84 7.60
CA ILE A 125 -9.41 0.32 6.82
C ILE A 125 -8.37 1.43 6.94
N LEU A 126 -7.87 1.67 8.15
CA LEU A 126 -6.88 2.70 8.42
C LEU A 126 -5.53 2.38 7.76
N SER A 127 -5.04 1.14 7.80
CA SER A 127 -3.82 0.73 7.10
C SER A 127 -3.91 0.87 5.58
N LYS A 128 -5.08 0.64 4.98
CA LYS A 128 -5.31 0.92 3.55
C LYS A 128 -5.40 2.42 3.23
N LEU A 129 -5.78 3.26 4.19
CA LEU A 129 -5.87 4.71 4.05
C LEU A 129 -4.58 5.44 4.41
N LEU A 130 -3.75 4.85 5.28
CA LEU A 130 -2.49 5.42 5.72
C LEU A 130 -1.49 5.35 4.56
N PRO A 131 -1.02 6.50 4.04
CA PRO A 131 -0.01 6.49 2.99
C PRO A 131 1.27 5.87 3.55
N PHE A 132 1.89 4.97 2.76
CA PHE A 132 3.20 4.42 3.09
C PHE A 132 4.17 5.57 3.40
N PRO A 133 4.83 5.58 4.58
CA PRO A 133 5.63 6.71 5.02
C PRO A 133 6.76 6.98 4.03
N ASN A 134 7.02 8.25 3.73
CA ASN A 134 8.09 8.65 2.82
C ASN A 134 8.10 7.95 1.43
N LYS A 135 6.96 7.42 0.95
CA LYS A 135 6.86 6.58 -0.28
C LYS A 135 7.70 7.08 -1.46
N SER A 136 7.58 8.37 -1.81
CA SER A 136 8.33 8.92 -2.95
C SER A 136 9.83 8.94 -2.72
N LYS A 137 10.29 9.20 -1.49
CA LYS A 137 11.72 9.19 -1.15
C LYS A 137 12.27 7.77 -1.24
N ILE A 138 11.54 6.80 -0.69
CA ILE A 138 11.90 5.38 -0.72
C ILE A 138 11.98 4.86 -2.16
N LEU A 139 10.99 5.15 -3.00
CA LEU A 139 11.01 4.78 -4.42
C LEU A 139 12.23 5.35 -5.16
N ASN A 140 12.59 6.61 -4.88
CA ASN A 140 13.77 7.23 -5.48
C ASN A 140 15.08 6.66 -4.92
N ALA A 141 15.08 6.20 -3.65
CA ALA A 141 16.25 5.68 -2.97
C ALA A 141 16.60 4.23 -3.38
N ILE A 142 15.63 3.45 -3.86
CA ILE A 142 15.85 2.07 -4.32
C ILE A 142 16.88 1.98 -5.45
N GLU A 143 16.91 2.91 -6.42
CA GLU A 143 17.96 2.95 -7.44
C GLU A 143 18.28 1.58 -8.10
N TYR A 144 17.29 0.72 -8.37
CA TYR A 144 17.52 -0.67 -8.85
C TYR A 144 18.21 -0.75 -10.23
N GLU A 145 18.15 0.33 -11.02
CA GLU A 145 18.84 0.48 -12.31
C GLU A 145 20.30 0.97 -12.16
N ASN A 146 20.71 1.36 -10.95
CA ASN A 146 22.07 1.84 -10.70
C ASN A 146 23.07 0.70 -10.91
N GLN A 147 24.11 0.98 -11.70
CA GLN A 147 25.14 0.00 -12.04
C GLN A 147 25.80 -0.62 -10.80
N LYS A 148 26.08 0.14 -9.73
CA LYS A 148 26.72 -0.39 -8.52
C LYS A 148 25.84 -1.43 -7.82
N VAL A 149 24.54 -1.16 -7.72
CA VAL A 149 23.54 -2.06 -7.13
C VAL A 149 23.43 -3.34 -7.95
N ARG A 150 23.39 -3.21 -9.28
CA ARG A 150 23.31 -4.36 -10.20
C ARG A 150 24.59 -5.20 -10.15
N ASP A 151 25.77 -4.58 -10.22
CA ASP A 151 27.06 -5.26 -10.18
C ASP A 151 27.24 -6.04 -8.87
N PHE A 152 26.82 -5.44 -7.75
CA PHE A 152 26.78 -6.12 -6.46
C PHE A 152 25.84 -7.35 -6.48
N SER A 153 24.63 -7.19 -7.03
CA SER A 153 23.65 -8.27 -7.11
C SER A 153 24.18 -9.43 -7.96
N LEU A 154 24.83 -9.14 -9.10
CA LEU A 154 25.49 -10.14 -9.94
C LEU A 154 26.66 -10.83 -9.22
N MET A 155 27.45 -10.08 -8.45
CA MET A 155 28.50 -10.65 -7.60
C MET A 155 27.91 -11.62 -6.57
N ALA A 156 26.85 -11.23 -5.87
CA ALA A 156 26.20 -12.08 -4.86
C ALA A 156 25.69 -13.40 -5.45
N THR A 157 25.03 -13.35 -6.61
CA THR A 157 24.55 -14.54 -7.32
C THR A 157 25.68 -15.42 -7.88
N SER A 158 26.84 -14.83 -8.14
CA SER A 158 28.02 -15.58 -8.59
C SER A 158 28.76 -16.26 -7.44
N LYS A 159 28.76 -15.62 -6.26
CA LYS A 159 29.43 -16.10 -5.05
C LYS A 159 28.65 -17.18 -4.33
N ASN A 160 27.33 -17.03 -4.18
CA ASN A 160 26.49 -17.99 -3.47
C ASN A 160 25.58 -18.77 -4.43
N PHE A 161 25.42 -20.06 -4.17
CA PHE A 161 24.46 -20.96 -4.83
C PHE A 161 24.58 -21.12 -6.36
N LYS A 162 25.62 -20.54 -7.00
CA LYS A 162 25.86 -20.61 -8.46
C LYS A 162 25.89 -22.03 -9.02
N HIS A 163 26.48 -22.97 -8.28
CA HIS A 163 26.69 -24.35 -8.72
C HIS A 163 25.53 -25.29 -8.37
N LEU A 164 24.45 -24.78 -7.77
CA LEU A 164 23.28 -25.59 -7.46
C LEU A 164 22.63 -26.06 -8.77
N ARG A 165 22.50 -27.38 -8.90
CA ARG A 165 21.85 -28.03 -10.05
C ARG A 165 20.42 -28.44 -9.66
N GLY A 166 19.52 -28.40 -10.64
CA GLY A 166 18.08 -28.60 -10.42
C GLY A 166 17.34 -27.28 -10.17
N TYR A 167 16.01 -27.34 -10.09
CA TYR A 167 15.14 -26.19 -9.76
C TYR A 167 15.15 -25.01 -10.75
N PRO A 168 15.06 -25.20 -12.09
CA PRO A 168 15.06 -24.09 -13.05
C PRO A 168 13.92 -23.09 -12.79
N LYS A 169 12.75 -23.57 -12.33
CA LYS A 169 11.61 -22.75 -11.95
C LYS A 169 11.94 -21.74 -10.83
N TYR A 170 12.81 -22.10 -9.89
CA TYR A 170 13.13 -21.31 -8.70
C TYR A 170 14.45 -20.54 -8.82
N ARG A 171 15.05 -20.51 -10.02
CA ARG A 171 16.37 -19.92 -10.24
C ARG A 171 16.47 -18.47 -9.76
N THR A 172 15.50 -17.63 -10.11
CA THR A 172 15.46 -16.23 -9.68
C THR A 172 15.34 -16.10 -8.17
N VAL A 173 14.49 -16.92 -7.52
CA VAL A 173 14.33 -16.90 -6.06
C VAL A 173 15.61 -17.35 -5.36
N ILE A 174 16.29 -18.38 -5.85
CA ILE A 174 17.59 -18.85 -5.32
C ILE A 174 18.65 -17.74 -5.46
N GLN A 175 18.64 -16.99 -6.57
CA GLN A 175 19.52 -15.84 -6.77
C GLN A 175 19.18 -14.68 -5.81
N CYS A 176 17.90 -14.43 -5.52
CA CYS A 176 17.48 -13.48 -4.49
C CYS A 176 17.98 -13.91 -3.10
N PHE A 177 17.95 -15.21 -2.80
CA PHE A 177 18.53 -15.74 -1.57
C PHE A 177 20.05 -15.59 -1.48
N ALA A 178 20.75 -15.65 -2.61
CA ALA A 178 22.18 -15.35 -2.66
C ALA A 178 22.46 -13.89 -2.29
N ILE A 179 21.64 -12.95 -2.77
CA ILE A 179 21.68 -11.53 -2.40
C ILE A 179 21.42 -11.36 -0.91
N PHE A 180 20.33 -11.95 -0.41
CA PHE A 180 19.96 -11.90 1.01
C PHE A 180 21.14 -12.33 1.90
N LYS A 181 21.77 -13.47 1.57
CA LYS A 181 22.91 -14.00 2.32
C LYS A 181 24.09 -13.01 2.34
N GLU A 182 24.38 -12.38 1.21
CA GLU A 182 25.47 -11.40 1.10
C GLU A 182 25.20 -10.09 1.83
N ILE A 183 23.96 -9.61 1.87
CA ILE A 183 23.61 -8.38 2.59
C ILE A 183 23.57 -8.69 4.10
N ASN A 184 22.78 -9.66 4.53
CA ASN A 184 22.56 -9.94 5.96
C ASN A 184 23.83 -10.40 6.69
N SER A 185 24.78 -11.04 6.00
CA SER A 185 26.05 -11.43 6.63
C SER A 185 27.00 -10.26 6.92
N ARG A 186 26.75 -9.09 6.34
CA ARG A 186 27.57 -7.88 6.51
C ARG A 186 26.82 -6.69 7.09
N TRP A 187 25.49 -6.80 7.19
CA TRP A 187 24.67 -5.69 7.62
C TRP A 187 24.98 -5.29 9.07
N ASN A 188 25.23 -4.01 9.27
CA ASN A 188 25.48 -3.41 10.57
C ASN A 188 24.40 -2.36 10.86
N TYR A 189 23.54 -2.67 11.81
CA TYR A 189 22.41 -1.81 12.14
C TYR A 189 22.86 -0.54 12.87
N VAL A 190 22.51 0.62 12.33
CA VAL A 190 22.86 1.93 12.90
C VAL A 190 21.60 2.79 12.91
N ASN A 191 21.16 3.20 14.10
CA ASN A 191 20.01 4.10 14.23
C ASN A 191 20.33 5.50 13.70
N ASP A 192 19.32 6.12 13.12
CA ASP A 192 19.33 7.54 12.81
C ASP A 192 19.45 8.44 14.06
N PRO A 193 19.94 9.68 13.90
CA PRO A 193 19.88 10.68 14.95
C PRO A 193 18.45 10.92 15.42
N LYS A 194 18.23 10.89 16.74
CA LYS A 194 16.90 11.08 17.34
C LYS A 194 16.17 12.30 16.76
N GLY A 195 14.96 12.07 16.26
CA GLY A 195 14.08 13.12 15.71
C GLY A 195 14.37 13.50 14.26
N ARG A 196 15.23 12.75 13.56
CA ARG A 196 15.42 12.85 12.11
C ARG A 196 15.26 11.45 11.51
N GLU A 197 14.69 11.44 10.31
CA GLU A 197 14.56 10.26 9.47
C GLU A 197 15.33 10.55 8.18
N TYR A 198 16.37 9.78 7.91
CA TYR A 198 17.23 9.87 6.76
C TYR A 198 17.09 8.62 5.90
N ILE A 199 16.37 8.75 4.80
CA ILE A 199 16.22 7.67 3.83
C ILE A 199 17.49 7.59 2.97
N ALA A 200 18.41 6.65 3.25
CA ALA A 200 19.62 6.49 2.46
C ALA A 200 19.31 5.80 1.12
N LYS A 201 20.11 6.13 0.11
CA LYS A 201 20.03 5.45 -1.19
C LYS A 201 20.60 4.05 -1.09
N ALA A 202 20.09 3.12 -1.90
CA ALA A 202 20.67 1.78 -2.02
C ALA A 202 22.16 1.84 -2.36
N SER A 203 22.59 2.74 -3.25
CA SER A 203 24.01 2.89 -3.60
C SER A 203 24.89 3.45 -2.47
N GLU A 204 24.30 4.14 -1.50
CA GLU A 204 24.96 4.65 -0.29
C GLU A 204 25.09 3.56 0.77
N SER A 205 23.97 2.91 1.12
CA SER A 205 23.94 1.75 2.02
C SER A 205 24.90 0.64 1.56
N LEU A 206 25.01 0.44 0.24
CA LEU A 206 25.90 -0.56 -0.36
C LEU A 206 27.39 -0.34 -0.04
N LEU A 207 27.82 0.91 0.24
CA LEU A 207 29.22 1.22 0.50
C LEU A 207 29.71 0.63 1.84
N TYR A 208 28.84 0.64 2.86
CA TYR A 208 29.19 0.27 4.23
C TYR A 208 28.37 -0.90 4.78
N PHE A 209 27.34 -1.37 4.05
CA PHE A 209 26.34 -2.32 4.55
C PHE A 209 25.83 -1.91 5.93
N SER A 210 25.50 -0.63 6.10
CA SER A 210 25.10 -0.07 7.38
C SER A 210 23.96 0.92 7.19
N GLY A 211 23.10 0.98 8.19
CA GLY A 211 21.88 1.79 8.20
C GLY A 211 20.87 1.18 9.16
N ASP A 212 19.70 1.77 9.27
CA ASP A 212 18.58 1.23 10.04
C ASP A 212 17.64 0.39 9.15
N CYS A 213 16.36 0.32 9.52
CA CYS A 213 15.43 -0.69 9.00
C CYS A 213 14.96 -0.41 7.56
N ASP A 214 14.71 0.85 7.23
CA ASP A 214 14.34 1.29 5.89
C ASP A 214 15.55 1.25 4.96
N ASP A 215 16.75 1.64 5.40
CA ASP A 215 18.00 1.53 4.64
C ASP A 215 18.29 0.09 4.20
N HIS A 216 18.17 -0.88 5.13
CA HIS A 216 18.30 -2.31 4.81
C HIS A 216 17.26 -2.75 3.78
N SER A 217 16.01 -2.36 4.04
CA SER A 217 14.86 -2.70 3.19
C SER A 217 15.03 -2.18 1.76
N ILE A 218 15.49 -0.93 1.63
CA ILE A 218 15.76 -0.24 0.37
C ILE A 218 16.88 -0.96 -0.39
N LEU A 219 18.01 -1.24 0.27
CA LEU A 219 19.12 -1.96 -0.36
C LEU A 219 18.70 -3.37 -0.82
N MET A 220 18.00 -4.11 0.04
CA MET A 220 17.52 -5.46 -0.29
C MET A 220 16.59 -5.44 -1.50
N ALA A 221 15.57 -4.56 -1.48
CA ALA A 221 14.62 -4.43 -2.57
C ALA A 221 15.29 -4.00 -3.88
N ALA A 222 16.24 -3.06 -3.81
CA ALA A 222 17.05 -2.62 -4.94
C ALA A 222 17.79 -3.78 -5.62
N CYS A 223 18.54 -4.55 -4.83
CA CYS A 223 19.33 -5.66 -5.33
C CYS A 223 18.45 -6.77 -5.90
N VAL A 224 17.37 -7.14 -5.20
CA VAL A 224 16.40 -8.15 -5.67
C VAL A 224 15.75 -7.72 -6.98
N LYS A 225 15.26 -6.48 -7.07
CA LYS A 225 14.62 -5.96 -8.29
C LYS A 225 15.57 -5.92 -9.47
N SER A 226 16.85 -5.58 -9.24
CA SER A 226 17.87 -5.46 -10.29
C SER A 226 18.15 -6.78 -11.05
N ILE A 227 17.82 -7.93 -10.46
CA ILE A 227 17.98 -9.27 -11.07
C ILE A 227 16.64 -9.89 -11.49
N GLY A 228 15.55 -9.12 -11.47
CA GLY A 228 14.21 -9.55 -11.89
C GLY A 228 13.41 -10.29 -10.82
N GLY A 229 13.78 -10.20 -9.55
CA GLY A 229 12.89 -10.57 -8.45
C GLY A 229 11.82 -9.50 -8.22
N THR A 230 10.73 -9.88 -7.55
CA THR A 230 9.64 -8.95 -7.18
C THR A 230 9.65 -8.74 -5.66
N PRO A 231 10.32 -7.68 -5.17
CA PRO A 231 10.29 -7.33 -3.77
C PRO A 231 9.09 -6.45 -3.43
N ARG A 232 8.72 -6.44 -2.15
CA ARG A 232 7.84 -5.43 -1.56
C ARG A 232 8.39 -5.00 -0.20
N LEU A 233 8.07 -3.79 0.21
CA LEU A 233 8.40 -3.29 1.55
C LEU A 233 7.14 -3.29 2.41
N ILE A 234 7.23 -3.82 3.61
CA ILE A 234 6.15 -3.84 4.59
C ILE A 234 6.46 -2.83 5.68
N HIS A 235 5.50 -1.96 5.98
CA HIS A 235 5.56 -1.01 7.08
C HIS A 235 4.65 -1.48 8.21
N THR A 236 5.19 -1.49 9.43
CA THR A 236 4.51 -1.82 10.68
C THR A 236 4.63 -0.65 11.67
N GLY A 237 4.07 -0.74 12.87
CA GLY A 237 4.05 0.34 13.89
C GLY A 237 5.41 0.81 14.46
N GLY A 238 6.51 0.65 13.72
CA GLY A 238 7.86 1.09 14.09
C GLY A 238 8.98 0.38 13.34
N HIS A 239 8.67 -0.35 12.26
CA HIS A 239 9.67 -1.12 11.50
C HIS A 239 9.25 -1.24 10.05
N ILE A 240 10.24 -1.15 9.14
CA ILE A 240 10.10 -1.46 7.73
C ILE A 240 10.99 -2.65 7.40
N TYR A 241 10.44 -3.65 6.69
CA TYR A 241 11.21 -4.81 6.25
C TYR A 241 10.88 -5.21 4.80
N PRO A 242 11.82 -5.84 4.09
CA PRO A 242 11.60 -6.31 2.74
C PRO A 242 11.02 -7.74 2.73
N GLU A 243 10.15 -8.01 1.76
CA GLU A 243 9.70 -9.36 1.41
C GLU A 243 9.89 -9.61 -0.08
N ILE A 244 9.88 -10.88 -0.48
CA ILE A 244 9.92 -11.27 -1.89
C ILE A 244 8.79 -12.20 -2.27
N LEU A 245 8.28 -12.04 -3.49
CA LEU A 245 7.33 -12.97 -4.07
C LEU A 245 8.02 -14.30 -4.39
N ILE A 246 7.48 -15.41 -3.89
CA ILE A 246 8.03 -16.76 -4.14
C ILE A 246 7.09 -17.67 -4.96
N GLY A 247 5.86 -17.23 -5.24
CA GLY A 247 4.89 -17.99 -6.02
C GLY A 247 3.60 -18.25 -5.24
N ASN A 248 3.11 -19.49 -5.24
CA ASN A 248 1.90 -19.91 -4.51
C ASN A 248 2.22 -20.93 -3.41
N HIS A 249 1.19 -21.49 -2.76
CA HIS A 249 1.36 -22.47 -1.69
C HIS A 249 2.14 -23.74 -2.12
N THR A 250 2.05 -24.16 -3.38
CA THR A 250 2.84 -25.31 -3.86
C THR A 250 4.33 -24.95 -3.96
N ASP A 251 4.63 -23.70 -4.34
CA ASP A 251 5.99 -23.19 -4.39
C ASP A 251 6.59 -23.06 -3.00
N LEU A 252 5.79 -22.64 -2.02
CA LEU A 252 6.20 -22.53 -0.62
C LEU A 252 6.79 -23.83 -0.07
N GLU A 253 6.19 -24.99 -0.35
CA GLU A 253 6.73 -26.28 0.11
C GLU A 253 8.14 -26.55 -0.44
N THR A 254 8.35 -26.25 -1.73
CA THR A 254 9.67 -26.42 -2.37
C THR A 254 10.68 -25.41 -1.84
N ILE A 255 10.26 -24.16 -1.66
CA ILE A 255 11.10 -23.10 -1.08
C ILE A 255 11.48 -23.42 0.37
N ASN A 256 10.54 -23.93 1.17
CA ASN A 256 10.79 -24.37 2.55
C ASN A 256 11.84 -25.49 2.59
N TYR A 257 11.75 -26.47 1.68
CA TYR A 257 12.80 -27.49 1.53
C TYR A 257 14.15 -26.87 1.14
N LEU A 258 14.18 -25.99 0.13
CA LEU A 258 15.41 -25.34 -0.33
C LEU A 258 16.09 -24.55 0.79
N VAL A 259 15.34 -23.72 1.53
CA VAL A 259 15.87 -22.97 2.67
C VAL A 259 16.41 -23.91 3.73
N LYS A 260 15.62 -24.91 4.14
CA LYS A 260 15.94 -25.76 5.30
C LYS A 260 16.98 -26.86 5.06
N LYS A 261 17.12 -27.33 3.83
CA LYS A 261 17.91 -28.53 3.53
C LYS A 261 19.03 -28.29 2.53
N VAL A 262 19.03 -27.15 1.83
CA VAL A 262 19.96 -26.92 0.71
C VAL A 262 20.75 -25.63 0.89
N LEU A 263 20.08 -24.51 1.16
CA LEU A 263 20.67 -23.17 1.04
C LEU A 263 21.12 -22.59 2.39
N PHE A 264 20.35 -22.84 3.46
CA PHE A 264 20.55 -22.26 4.80
C PHE A 264 20.37 -23.33 5.89
N GLU A 265 20.90 -24.54 5.65
CA GLU A 265 20.65 -25.70 6.53
C GLU A 265 21.02 -25.42 8.00
N GLN A 266 22.15 -24.77 8.24
CA GLN A 266 22.60 -24.46 9.60
C GLN A 266 21.82 -23.29 10.20
N GLU A 267 21.63 -22.22 9.42
CA GLU A 267 21.00 -20.99 9.86
C GLU A 267 19.50 -21.18 10.20
N SER A 268 18.82 -22.07 9.49
CA SER A 268 17.38 -22.37 9.63
C SER A 268 17.07 -23.60 10.50
N LYS A 269 18.08 -24.29 11.04
CA LYS A 269 17.91 -25.54 11.79
C LYS A 269 16.96 -25.36 12.98
N GLY A 270 15.87 -26.14 12.99
CA GLY A 270 14.86 -26.11 14.06
C GLY A 270 13.95 -24.88 14.07
N LYS A 271 14.05 -24.00 13.06
CA LYS A 271 13.28 -22.76 12.98
C LYS A 271 12.12 -22.86 12.00
N LYS A 272 11.11 -22.01 12.20
CA LYS A 272 9.95 -21.88 11.32
C LYS A 272 10.25 -20.89 10.19
N ILE A 273 9.55 -21.07 9.08
CA ILE A 273 9.54 -20.14 7.95
C ILE A 273 8.28 -19.29 8.08
N HIS A 274 8.43 -17.98 8.09
CA HIS A 274 7.33 -17.02 8.16
C HIS A 274 7.13 -16.36 6.79
N TYR A 275 5.87 -16.20 6.40
CA TYR A 275 5.45 -15.69 5.11
C TYR A 275 4.06 -15.06 5.21
N HIS A 276 3.72 -14.23 4.25
CA HIS A 276 2.38 -13.69 4.05
C HIS A 276 1.75 -14.26 2.79
N ILE A 277 0.42 -14.38 2.79
CA ILE A 277 -0.37 -14.67 1.59
C ILE A 277 -1.20 -13.43 1.28
N ASP A 278 -1.14 -12.94 0.04
CA ASP A 278 -1.94 -11.79 -0.38
C ASP A 278 -3.35 -12.20 -0.87
N GLU A 279 -4.17 -11.19 -1.18
CA GLU A 279 -5.54 -11.35 -1.66
C GLU A 279 -5.65 -12.18 -2.97
N ARG A 280 -4.54 -12.34 -3.71
CA ARG A 280 -4.47 -13.12 -4.95
C ARG A 280 -3.92 -14.53 -4.73
N GLY A 281 -3.67 -14.94 -3.48
CA GLY A 281 -3.10 -16.23 -3.12
C GLY A 281 -1.61 -16.34 -3.41
N GLN A 282 -0.91 -15.23 -3.63
CA GLN A 282 0.53 -15.22 -3.81
C GLN A 282 1.24 -15.21 -2.45
N VAL A 283 2.35 -15.93 -2.37
CA VAL A 283 3.15 -16.13 -1.16
C VAL A 283 4.35 -15.20 -1.18
N TRP A 284 4.51 -14.46 -0.08
CA TRP A 284 5.57 -13.48 0.13
C TRP A 284 6.43 -13.90 1.31
N LEU A 285 7.75 -13.96 1.10
CA LEU A 285 8.69 -14.47 2.08
C LEU A 285 9.49 -13.32 2.70
N ASN A 286 9.62 -13.32 4.03
CA ASN A 286 10.36 -12.31 4.78
C ASN A 286 11.87 -12.32 4.47
N LEU A 287 12.47 -11.15 4.20
CA LEU A 287 13.91 -10.96 3.99
C LEU A 287 14.54 -9.98 5.00
N ASP A 288 13.91 -9.76 6.15
CA ASP A 288 14.41 -8.87 7.21
C ASP A 288 15.84 -9.22 7.70
N TYR A 289 16.60 -8.21 8.11
CA TYR A 289 17.96 -8.35 8.66
C TYR A 289 17.99 -9.07 10.02
N THR A 290 16.85 -9.12 10.70
CA THR A 290 16.71 -9.76 12.03
C THR A 290 16.96 -11.27 12.02
N ALA A 291 16.95 -11.90 10.85
CA ALA A 291 17.25 -13.32 10.68
C ALA A 291 18.42 -13.57 9.70
N THR A 292 19.12 -14.68 9.92
CA THR A 292 20.23 -15.14 9.09
C THR A 292 19.79 -16.08 7.96
N TYR A 293 18.49 -16.30 7.79
CA TYR A 293 17.89 -17.14 6.75
C TYR A 293 16.59 -16.48 6.23
N PRO A 294 16.23 -16.68 4.96
CA PRO A 294 14.97 -16.17 4.41
C PRO A 294 13.76 -16.79 5.12
N GLY A 295 12.73 -15.98 5.38
CA GLY A 295 11.55 -16.39 6.13
C GLY A 295 11.75 -16.40 7.64
N GLY A 296 12.61 -15.53 8.15
CA GLY A 296 12.73 -15.27 9.59
C GLY A 296 11.44 -14.73 10.21
N PRO A 297 11.33 -14.74 11.55
CA PRO A 297 10.16 -14.21 12.26
C PRO A 297 9.91 -12.74 11.94
N PHE A 298 8.65 -12.32 11.97
CA PHE A 298 8.28 -10.91 11.86
C PHE A 298 8.51 -10.20 13.19
N MET A 299 9.00 -8.95 13.16
CA MET A 299 9.12 -8.13 14.37
C MET A 299 7.75 -7.67 14.91
N SER A 300 6.78 -7.48 14.02
CA SER A 300 5.39 -7.16 14.33
C SER A 300 4.47 -7.85 13.33
N GLU A 301 3.35 -8.39 13.80
CA GLU A 301 2.34 -9.02 12.94
C GLU A 301 1.41 -7.99 12.27
N GLU A 302 1.33 -6.77 12.80
CA GLU A 302 0.43 -5.74 12.27
C GLU A 302 1.05 -5.03 11.06
N ILE A 303 0.46 -5.27 9.88
CA ILE A 303 0.83 -4.60 8.64
C ILE A 303 0.03 -3.30 8.51
N LEU A 304 0.72 -2.17 8.57
CA LEU A 304 0.15 -0.84 8.37
C LEU A 304 0.20 -0.37 6.92
N GLY A 305 1.05 -0.98 6.09
CA GLY A 305 1.12 -0.65 4.67
C GLY A 305 2.10 -1.55 3.91
N ALA A 306 1.91 -1.65 2.60
CA ALA A 306 2.79 -2.39 1.71
C ALA A 306 3.13 -1.57 0.46
N LEU A 307 4.39 -1.62 0.02
CA LEU A 307 4.90 -1.00 -1.19
C LEU A 307 5.53 -2.06 -2.09
N THR A 308 4.79 -2.53 -3.09
CA THR A 308 5.27 -3.52 -4.06
C THR A 308 6.00 -2.86 -5.22
N LEU A 309 7.13 -3.44 -5.64
CA LEU A 309 7.91 -3.01 -6.80
C LEU A 309 7.66 -3.98 -7.97
N ASP A 310 6.57 -3.78 -8.70
CA ASP A 310 6.18 -4.56 -9.89
C ASP A 310 6.96 -4.19 -11.14
#